data_AF-A0A402CQ55-F1
#
_entry.id   AF-A0A402CQ55-F1
#
_cell.length_a   1.000
_cell.length_b   1.000
_cell.length_c   1.000
_cell.angle_alpha   90.00
_cell.angle_beta   90.00
_cell.angle_gamma   90.00
#
_symmetry.space_group_name_H-M   'P 1'
#
loop_
_entity.id
_entity.type
_entity.pdbx_description
1 polymer ?
#
loop_
_entity_poly.entity_id
_entity_poly.type
_entity_poly.pdbx_seq_one_letter_code
_entity_poly.pdbx_strand_id
1 'polypeptide(L)'
;MLPILRSERAKSDILDIWLYIAERENPEIADRFLAKLYLAIERIATFPQAGPVCSHIYPDIRRSIYGSYLIYYLVHSDHIEIARILHGSRDQMIDYHK
;
A
#
# COMPACT_ATOMS: atom_id res chain seq x y z
N MET A 1 7.68 6.75 -15.55
CA MET A 1 7.16 6.31 -14.25
C MET A 1 6.53 7.52 -13.61
N LEU A 2 5.28 7.42 -13.13
CA LEU A 2 4.64 8.53 -12.43
C LEU A 2 5.22 8.67 -11.02
N PRO A 3 5.39 9.90 -10.49
CA PRO A 3 5.71 10.14 -9.08
C PRO A 3 4.74 9.41 -8.15
N ILE A 4 5.25 8.95 -7.01
CA ILE A 4 4.46 8.26 -5.99
C ILE A 4 4.33 9.18 -4.77
N LEU A 5 3.09 9.54 -4.45
CA LEU A 5 2.75 10.21 -3.19
C LEU A 5 2.13 9.20 -2.23
N ARG A 6 2.32 9.40 -0.93
CA ARG A 6 1.77 8.55 0.12
C ARG A 6 0.94 9.41 1.05
N SER A 7 -0.31 9.02 1.28
CA SER A 7 -1.15 9.66 2.29
C SER A 7 -0.51 9.52 3.68
N GLU A 8 -0.92 10.36 4.64
CA GLU A 8 -0.48 10.20 6.04
C GLU A 8 -0.86 8.84 6.62
N ARG A 9 -2.03 8.30 6.23
CA ARG A 9 -2.45 6.96 6.63
C ARG A 9 -1.54 5.88 6.04
N ALA A 10 -1.16 5.98 4.77
CA ALA A 10 -0.22 5.03 4.17
C ALA A 10 1.17 5.07 4.82
N LYS A 11 1.63 6.25 5.27
CA LYS A 11 2.88 6.37 6.05
C LYS A 11 2.75 5.68 7.42
N SER A 12 1.64 5.89 8.12
CA SER A 12 1.35 5.19 9.39
C SER A 12 1.28 3.68 9.18
N ASP A 13 0.56 3.23 8.16
CA ASP A 13 0.44 1.81 7.81
C ASP A 13 1.83 1.18 7.59
N ILE A 14 2.76 1.85 6.89
CA ILE A 14 4.14 1.37 6.70
C ILE A 14 4.88 1.22 8.03
N LEU A 15 4.75 2.19 8.94
CA LEU A 15 5.37 2.13 10.26
C LEU A 15 4.80 0.98 11.08
N ASP A 16 3.47 0.82 11.08
CA ASP A 16 2.78 -0.24 11.81
C ASP A 16 3.17 -1.64 11.29
N ILE A 17 3.35 -1.77 9.97
CA ILE A 17 3.87 -2.99 9.34
C ILE A 17 5.28 -3.30 9.85
N TRP A 18 6.16 -2.31 9.86
CA TRP A 18 7.53 -2.50 10.32
C TRP A 18 7.57 -2.91 11.79
N LEU A 19 6.86 -2.18 12.66
CA LEU A 19 6.78 -2.46 14.09
C LEU A 19 6.25 -3.86 14.34
N TYR A 20 5.17 -4.25 13.66
CA TYR A 20 4.59 -5.57 13.81
C TYR A 20 5.55 -6.70 13.44
N ILE A 21 6.31 -6.54 12.36
CA ILE A 21 7.29 -7.56 11.93
C ILE A 21 8.50 -7.56 12.87
N ALA A 22 8.99 -6.38 13.26
CA ALA A 22 10.16 -6.25 14.12
C ALA A 22 9.91 -6.86 15.51
N GLU A 23 8.72 -6.68 16.07
CA GLU A 23 8.32 -7.25 17.37
C GLU A 23 8.20 -8.77 17.34
N ARG A 24 7.79 -9.35 16.21
CA ARG A 24 7.54 -10.80 16.10
C ARG A 24 8.74 -11.60 15.62
N GLU A 25 9.58 -10.98 14.81
CA GLU A 25 10.68 -11.64 14.12
C GLU A 25 12.02 -10.99 14.51
N ASN A 26 12.35 -9.85 13.91
CA ASN A 26 13.43 -8.92 14.28
C ASN A 26 13.45 -7.72 13.33
N PRO A 27 14.12 -6.61 13.69
CA PRO A 27 14.23 -5.41 12.85
C PRO A 27 14.79 -5.68 11.45
N GLU A 28 15.77 -6.58 11.29
CA GLU A 28 16.39 -6.85 9.99
C GLU A 28 15.42 -7.54 9.02
N ILE A 29 14.51 -8.38 9.52
CA ILE A 29 13.43 -8.98 8.73
C ILE A 29 12.41 -7.89 8.32
N ALA A 30 12.08 -6.96 9.22
CA ALA A 30 11.18 -5.84 8.93
C ALA A 30 11.73 -4.93 7.82
N ASP A 31 13.03 -4.58 7.88
CA ASP A 31 13.71 -3.79 6.85
C ASP A 31 13.67 -4.48 5.48
N ARG A 32 14.01 -5.78 5.44
CA ARG A 32 13.94 -6.56 4.20
C ARG A 32 12.53 -6.66 3.65
N PHE A 33 11.53 -6.72 4.52
CA PHE A 33 10.13 -6.72 4.10
C PHE A 33 9.75 -5.39 3.46
N LEU A 34 10.05 -4.26 4.10
CA LEU A 34 9.76 -2.93 3.57
C LEU A 34 10.48 -2.65 2.26
N ALA A 35 11.75 -3.05 2.12
CA ALA A 35 12.49 -2.90 0.86
C ALA A 35 11.75 -3.56 -0.31
N LYS A 36 11.21 -4.78 -0.11
CA LYS A 36 10.42 -5.48 -1.13
C LYS A 36 9.03 -4.87 -1.34
N LEU A 37 8.39 -4.38 -0.28
CA LEU A 37 7.11 -3.66 -0.38
C LEU A 37 7.29 -2.39 -1.23
N TYR A 38 8.38 -1.64 -1.06
CA TYR A 38 8.67 -0.48 -1.89
C TYR A 38 8.90 -0.83 -3.36
N LEU A 39 9.59 -1.94 -3.65
CA LEU A 39 9.70 -2.44 -5.03
C LEU A 39 8.33 -2.81 -5.63
N ALA A 40 7.42 -3.36 -4.81
CA ALA A 40 6.06 -3.64 -5.26
C ALA A 40 5.28 -2.35 -5.57
N ILE A 41 5.44 -1.31 -4.74
CA ILE A 41 4.87 0.03 -4.96
C ILE A 41 5.43 0.66 -6.24
N GLU A 42 6.74 0.56 -6.48
CA GLU A 42 7.36 1.05 -7.71
C GLU A 42 6.77 0.37 -8.96
N ARG A 43 6.52 -0.94 -8.91
CA ARG A 43 5.87 -1.65 -10.03
C ARG A 43 4.47 -1.13 -10.33
N ILE A 44 3.74 -0.63 -9.33
CA ILE A 44 2.45 0.05 -9.54
C ILE A 44 2.68 1.30 -10.41
N ALA A 45 3.75 2.06 -10.20
CA ALA A 45 4.04 3.23 -11.02
C ALA A 45 4.53 2.95 -12.44
N THR A 46 4.98 1.73 -12.71
CA THR A 46 5.24 1.24 -14.06
C THR A 46 3.95 0.79 -14.76
N PHE A 47 3.05 0.11 -14.04
CA PHE A 47 1.81 -0.46 -14.60
C PHE A 47 0.57 -0.09 -13.75
N PRO A 48 0.20 1.21 -13.70
CA PRO A 48 -0.82 1.69 -12.76
C PRO A 48 -2.21 1.10 -12.96
N GLN A 49 -2.50 0.65 -14.19
CA GLN A 49 -3.82 0.10 -14.53
C GLN A 49 -3.92 -1.43 -14.33
N ALA A 50 -2.84 -2.10 -13.88
CA ALA A 50 -2.81 -3.56 -13.76
C ALA A 50 -3.66 -4.11 -12.61
N GLY A 51 -3.78 -3.38 -11.51
CA GLY A 51 -4.60 -3.77 -10.36
C GLY A 51 -6.11 -3.59 -10.64
N PRO A 52 -6.99 -4.47 -10.13
CA PRO A 52 -8.44 -4.32 -10.32
C PRO A 52 -8.97 -3.05 -9.65
N VAL A 53 -9.95 -2.42 -10.29
CA VAL A 53 -10.72 -1.31 -9.70
C VAL A 53 -11.66 -1.86 -8.64
N CYS A 54 -11.69 -1.21 -7.48
CA CYS A 54 -12.50 -1.58 -6.33
C CYS A 54 -13.48 -0.45 -5.98
N SER A 55 -14.27 0.01 -6.95
CA SER A 55 -15.20 1.14 -6.78
C SER A 55 -16.24 0.96 -5.66
N HIS A 56 -16.46 -0.28 -5.21
CA HIS A 56 -17.29 -0.60 -4.03
C HIS A 56 -16.66 -0.13 -2.70
N ILE A 57 -15.36 0.17 -2.69
CA ILE A 57 -14.62 0.73 -1.54
C ILE A 57 -14.54 2.25 -1.66
N TYR A 58 -14.05 2.75 -2.79
CA TYR A 58 -13.93 4.18 -3.09
C TYR A 58 -13.85 4.36 -4.62
N PRO A 59 -14.43 5.43 -5.21
CA PRO A 59 -14.40 5.64 -6.66
C PRO A 59 -12.98 5.55 -7.24
N ASP A 60 -12.84 4.77 -8.32
CA ASP A 60 -11.60 4.56 -9.09
C ASP A 60 -10.39 4.03 -8.32
N ILE A 61 -10.56 3.68 -7.03
CA ILE A 61 -9.49 3.09 -6.24
C ILE A 61 -9.11 1.74 -6.82
N ARG A 62 -7.81 1.48 -6.89
CA ARG A 62 -7.26 0.21 -7.31
C ARG A 62 -6.56 -0.46 -6.16
N ARG A 63 -6.38 -1.77 -6.27
CA ARG A 63 -5.57 -2.53 -5.31
C ARG A 63 -4.50 -3.34 -5.99
N SER A 64 -3.35 -3.46 -5.33
CA SER A 64 -2.31 -4.43 -5.63
C SER A 64 -2.08 -5.31 -4.40
N ILE A 65 -1.61 -6.54 -4.62
CA ILE A 65 -1.37 -7.52 -3.55
C ILE A 65 0.14 -7.73 -3.43
N TYR A 66 0.65 -7.63 -2.21
CA TYR A 66 2.03 -8.00 -1.88
C TYR A 66 2.06 -8.83 -0.59
N GLY A 67 2.34 -10.12 -0.72
CA GLY A 67 2.22 -11.06 0.40
C GLY A 67 0.80 -11.03 0.99
N SER A 68 0.70 -10.80 2.29
CA SER A 68 -0.59 -10.67 3.00
C SER A 68 -1.16 -9.25 3.00
N TYR A 69 -0.53 -8.30 2.29
CA TYR A 69 -0.92 -6.89 2.30
C TYR A 69 -1.61 -6.46 1.01
N LEU A 70 -2.63 -5.62 1.17
CA LEU A 70 -3.37 -4.95 0.12
C LEU A 70 -2.90 -3.49 0.04
N ILE A 71 -2.31 -3.11 -1.08
CA ILE A 71 -1.87 -1.74 -1.37
C ILE A 71 -3.00 -1.07 -2.15
N TYR A 72 -3.69 -0.13 -1.52
CA TYR A 72 -4.74 0.65 -2.16
C TYR A 72 -4.18 1.95 -2.71
N TYR A 73 -4.50 2.24 -3.97
CA TYR A 73 -3.94 3.40 -4.66
C TYR A 73 -4.92 4.03 -5.65
N LEU A 74 -4.71 5.32 -5.92
CA LEU A 74 -5.39 6.08 -6.95
C LEU A 74 -4.40 6.46 -8.05
N VAL A 75 -4.89 6.48 -9.29
CA VAL A 75 -4.10 6.91 -10.45
C VAL A 75 -4.60 8.28 -10.86
N HIS A 76 -3.78 9.30 -10.66
CA HIS A 76 -4.03 10.66 -11.11
C HIS A 76 -3.32 10.90 -12.44
N SER A 77 -3.57 12.04 -13.08
CA SER A 77 -2.96 12.38 -14.38
C SER A 77 -1.44 12.61 -14.27
N ASP A 78 -0.96 13.06 -13.12
CA ASP A 78 0.43 13.48 -12.88
C ASP A 78 1.15 12.65 -11.80
N HIS A 79 0.44 11.85 -11.01
CA HIS A 79 1.02 11.02 -9.96
C HIS A 79 0.18 9.78 -9.62
N ILE A 80 0.75 8.90 -8.79
CA ILE A 80 0.03 7.81 -8.14
C ILE A 80 0.03 8.08 -6.65
N GLU A 81 -1.14 7.97 -6.05
CA GLU A 81 -1.31 8.14 -4.62
C GLU A 81 -1.49 6.77 -3.97
N ILE A 82 -0.56 6.37 -3.10
CA ILE A 82 -0.76 5.24 -2.20
C ILE A 82 -1.59 5.72 -1.03
N ALA A 83 -2.82 5.25 -0.96
CA ALA A 83 -3.78 5.72 0.01
C ALA A 83 -3.75 4.93 1.32
N ARG A 84 -3.62 3.59 1.25
CA ARG A 84 -3.53 2.68 2.41
C ARG A 84 -2.71 1.43 2.08
N ILE A 85 -2.11 0.81 3.08
CA ILE A 85 -1.45 -0.51 3.00
C ILE A 85 -1.95 -1.38 4.15
N LEU A 86 -2.85 -2.33 3.86
CA LEU A 86 -3.60 -3.02 4.90
C LEU A 86 -3.32 -4.51 4.89
N HIS A 87 -3.23 -5.12 6.07
CA HIS A 87 -3.10 -6.58 6.14
C HIS A 87 -4.46 -7.22 5.87
N GLY A 88 -4.59 -8.00 4.79
CA GLY A 88 -5.88 -8.44 4.25
C GLY A 88 -6.77 -9.24 5.21
N SER A 89 -6.18 -9.92 6.22
CA SER A 89 -6.92 -10.63 7.26
C SER A 89 -7.03 -9.91 8.61
N ARG A 90 -6.24 -8.85 8.85
CA ARG A 90 -6.24 -8.14 10.15
C ARG A 90 -7.03 -6.84 10.06
N ASP A 91 -6.95 -6.18 8.91
CA ASP A 91 -7.48 -4.84 8.69
C ASP A 91 -8.63 -4.94 7.67
N GLN A 92 -9.81 -5.29 8.15
CA GLN A 92 -11.00 -5.44 7.29
C GLN A 92 -11.80 -4.14 7.10
N MET A 93 -11.46 -3.08 7.85
CA MET A 93 -12.17 -1.80 7.78
C MET A 93 -11.29 -0.73 7.12
N ILE A 94 -11.71 -0.32 5.93
CA ILE A 94 -11.10 0.80 5.23
C ILE A 94 -11.85 2.06 5.66
N ASP A 95 -11.27 2.82 6.58
CA ASP A 95 -11.78 4.14 6.91
C ASP A 95 -11.20 5.17 5.95
N TYR A 96 -11.98 5.51 4.91
CA TYR A 96 -11.66 6.55 3.93
C TYR A 96 -12.39 7.83 4.36
N HIS A 97 -11.66 8.75 4.99
CA HIS A 97 -12.12 10.13 5.16
C HIS A 97 -11.24 11.03 4.29
N LYS A 98 -11.93 11.77 3.40
CA LYS A 98 -11.37 12.83 2.55
C LYS A 98 -10.62 13.87 3.39
#